data_AF-A0A3M7LBC8-F1
#
_entry.id   AF-A0A3M7LBC8-F1
#
_cell.length_a   1.000
_cell.length_b   1.000
_cell.length_c   1.000
_cell.angle_alpha   90.00
_cell.angle_beta   90.00
_cell.angle_gamma   90.00
#
_symmetry.space_group_name_H-M   'P 1'
#
loop_
_entity.id
_entity.type
_entity.pdbx_description
1 polymer ?
#
loop_
_entity_poly.entity_id
_entity_poly.type
_entity_poly.pdbx_seq_one_letter_code
_entity_poly.pdbx_strand_id
1 'polypeptide(L)'
;MKEKLETKHREKRFFTSRLEEMKDLYLAKRLIRTWNEDFVDEDSGEVISIERNEIILDIGAHLDHHNLQIVDFHLSAGDINGAEVSNQKRDGIFTDEYLTSTWCVTAVIGGKKKNVYLYANSVFIALEIAKDYIEQSYPGRFGVTGVKELNNAILITNVSQENAGELKFYMIEVEIEKDNHSYNRIFIVRALNAENGKAFIEAFLTHKFEQDNDSNEFHLTLQSAKVIPCEAVIDSSFCAKYLDQEKTTDSHGETHQSLY
;
A
#
# COMPACT_ATOMS: atom_id res chain seq x y z
N MET A 1 23.08 -27.76 -16.54
CA MET A 1 23.56 -26.42 -16.14
C MET A 1 22.68 -25.99 -14.98
N LYS A 2 23.20 -25.82 -13.75
CA LYS A 2 22.37 -25.25 -12.67
C LYS A 2 22.22 -23.77 -13.00
N GLU A 3 21.01 -23.31 -13.34
CA GLU A 3 20.72 -21.88 -13.46
C GLU A 3 21.28 -21.18 -12.22
N LYS A 4 22.07 -20.14 -12.44
CA LYS A 4 22.57 -19.31 -11.35
C LYS A 4 21.34 -18.64 -10.74
N LEU A 5 21.01 -19.01 -9.51
CA LEU A 5 19.99 -18.33 -8.72
C LEU A 5 20.33 -16.83 -8.66
N GLU A 6 19.52 -15.99 -9.29
CA GLU A 6 19.65 -14.54 -9.26
C GLU A 6 18.76 -13.99 -8.15
N THR A 7 19.38 -13.44 -7.11
CA THR A 7 18.70 -12.81 -5.96
C THR A 7 19.43 -11.52 -5.62
N LYS A 8 18.81 -10.66 -4.79
CA LYS A 8 19.46 -9.41 -4.31
C LYS A 8 20.83 -9.65 -3.67
N HIS A 9 21.04 -10.82 -3.06
CA HIS A 9 22.30 -11.17 -2.40
C HIS A 9 23.47 -11.45 -3.37
N ARG A 10 23.19 -11.50 -4.67
CA ARG A 10 24.19 -11.67 -5.74
C ARG A 10 24.21 -10.50 -6.71
N GLU A 11 23.50 -9.43 -6.38
CA GLU A 11 23.56 -8.20 -7.15
C GLU A 11 24.93 -7.55 -6.96
N LYS A 12 25.56 -7.19 -8.07
CA LYS A 12 26.73 -6.33 -8.12
C LYS A 12 26.29 -5.02 -8.72
N ARG A 13 26.30 -3.99 -7.89
CA ARG A 13 25.90 -2.63 -8.23
C ARG A 13 27.08 -1.70 -7.99
N PHE A 14 27.35 -0.83 -8.96
CA PHE A 14 28.45 0.14 -8.87
C PHE A 14 28.19 1.33 -9.80
N PHE A 15 28.85 2.45 -9.52
CA PHE A 15 28.84 3.63 -10.37
C PHE A 15 30.10 3.65 -11.24
N THR A 16 29.96 3.95 -12.52
CA THR A 16 31.09 4.09 -13.45
C THR A 16 30.79 5.12 -14.53
N SER A 17 31.83 5.63 -15.18
CA SER A 17 31.75 6.44 -16.41
C SER A 17 32.36 5.71 -17.61
N ARG A 18 32.80 4.46 -17.44
CA ARG A 18 33.49 3.66 -18.47
C ARG A 18 32.50 2.73 -19.15
N LEU A 19 32.25 2.95 -20.44
CA LEU A 19 31.25 2.23 -21.23
C LEU A 19 31.47 0.70 -21.25
N GLU A 20 32.73 0.27 -21.22
CA GLU A 20 33.15 -1.13 -21.24
C GLU A 20 32.76 -1.86 -19.96
N GLU A 21 32.71 -1.13 -18.84
CA GLU A 21 32.26 -1.66 -17.55
C GLU A 21 30.73 -1.70 -17.45
N MET A 22 30.04 -0.89 -18.25
CA MET A 22 28.58 -0.82 -18.32
C MET A 22 27.96 -1.87 -19.25
N LYS A 23 28.72 -2.35 -20.23
CA LYS A 23 28.22 -3.20 -21.30
C LYS A 23 27.52 -4.46 -20.78
N ASP A 24 26.36 -4.76 -21.35
CA ASP A 24 25.52 -5.92 -21.01
C ASP A 24 25.04 -5.93 -19.54
N LEU A 25 25.10 -4.78 -18.85
CA LEU A 25 24.48 -4.54 -17.54
C LEU A 25 23.15 -3.79 -17.71
N TYR A 26 22.49 -3.51 -16.59
CA TYR A 26 21.26 -2.72 -16.53
C TYR A 26 21.48 -1.45 -15.72
N LEU A 27 20.76 -0.38 -16.04
CA LEU A 27 20.72 0.81 -15.20
C LEU A 27 20.07 0.50 -13.84
N ALA A 28 20.74 0.88 -12.74
CA ALA A 28 20.26 0.68 -11.38
C ALA A 28 19.51 1.91 -10.81
N LYS A 29 19.63 3.06 -11.47
CA LYS A 29 18.83 4.28 -11.28
C LYS A 29 18.50 4.86 -12.66
N ARG A 30 17.51 5.76 -12.72
CA ARG A 30 17.30 6.57 -13.92
C ARG A 30 18.55 7.36 -14.23
N LEU A 31 18.92 7.41 -15.51
CA LEU A 31 19.95 8.31 -15.98
C LEU A 31 19.31 9.65 -16.24
N ILE A 32 19.69 10.66 -15.48
CA ILE A 32 19.04 11.97 -15.47
C ILE A 32 20.09 13.03 -15.81
N ARG A 33 19.73 13.94 -16.71
CA ARG A 33 20.42 15.19 -16.95
C ARG A 33 19.81 16.28 -16.07
N THR A 34 20.66 17.06 -15.39
CA THR A 34 20.23 18.14 -14.50
C THR A 34 20.89 19.45 -14.94
N TRP A 35 20.11 20.54 -15.06
CA TRP A 35 20.64 21.87 -15.39
C TRP A 35 19.82 22.96 -14.69
N ASN A 36 20.42 24.14 -14.51
CA ASN A 36 19.72 25.31 -13.97
C ASN A 36 19.22 26.22 -15.09
N GLU A 37 18.01 26.72 -14.93
CA GLU A 37 17.38 27.69 -15.81
C GLU A 37 17.05 28.95 -15.01
N ASP A 38 17.63 30.08 -15.41
CA ASP A 38 17.50 31.35 -14.72
C ASP A 38 16.32 32.15 -15.31
N PHE A 39 15.41 32.56 -14.45
CA PHE A 39 14.26 33.41 -14.79
C PHE A 39 14.43 34.77 -14.13
N VAL A 40 14.26 35.83 -14.90
CA VAL A 40 14.27 37.21 -14.38
C VAL A 40 12.82 37.63 -14.16
N ASP A 41 12.50 38.06 -12.95
CA ASP A 41 11.23 38.72 -12.66
C ASP A 41 11.24 40.13 -13.29
N GLU A 42 10.32 40.40 -14.21
CA GLU A 42 10.23 41.67 -14.94
C GLU A 42 9.96 42.87 -14.02
N ASP A 43 9.29 42.65 -12.88
CA ASP A 43 8.90 43.73 -11.95
C ASP A 43 9.99 44.04 -10.92
N SER A 44 10.74 43.04 -10.46
CA SER A 44 11.75 43.18 -9.39
C SER A 44 13.21 43.14 -9.89
N GLY A 45 13.45 42.57 -11.08
CA GLY A 45 14.79 42.28 -11.59
C GLY A 45 15.52 41.16 -10.83
N GLU A 46 14.84 40.48 -9.91
CA GLU A 46 15.39 39.32 -9.21
C GLU A 46 15.54 38.14 -10.16
N VAL A 47 16.67 37.42 -10.03
CA VAL A 47 16.95 36.20 -10.79
C VAL A 47 16.59 35.00 -9.91
N ILE A 48 15.61 34.23 -10.35
CA ILE A 48 15.22 32.97 -9.74
C ILE A 48 15.81 31.85 -10.58
N SER A 49 16.73 31.08 -10.01
CA SER A 49 17.30 29.89 -10.66
C SER A 49 16.48 28.66 -10.32
N ILE A 50 16.03 27.91 -11.33
CA ILE A 50 15.24 26.68 -11.16
C ILE A 50 16.02 25.50 -11.70
N GLU A 51 16.18 24.45 -10.88
CA GLU A 51 16.76 23.18 -11.31
C GLU A 51 15.75 22.40 -12.16
N ARG A 52 16.17 22.01 -13.36
CA ARG A 52 15.44 21.15 -14.29
C ARG A 52 16.09 19.79 -14.37
N ASN A 53 15.27 18.78 -14.61
CA ASN A 53 15.71 17.39 -14.74
C ASN A 53 15.05 16.73 -15.97
N GLU A 54 15.84 16.03 -16.76
CA GLU A 54 15.38 15.26 -17.92
C GLU A 54 15.85 13.80 -17.79
N ILE A 55 14.93 12.85 -17.93
CA ILE A 55 15.25 11.42 -17.93
C ILE A 55 15.79 11.05 -19.31
N ILE A 56 17.07 10.68 -19.37
CA ILE A 56 17.74 10.18 -20.58
C ILE A 56 17.37 8.71 -20.81
N LEU A 57 17.48 7.88 -19.76
CA LEU A 57 17.14 6.47 -19.77
C LEU A 57 16.48 6.06 -18.45
N ASP A 58 15.46 5.20 -18.53
CA ASP A 58 14.78 4.69 -17.34
C ASP A 58 15.59 3.62 -16.59
N ILE A 59 15.25 3.42 -15.32
CA ILE A 59 15.78 2.34 -14.51
C ILE A 59 15.53 0.97 -15.17
N GLY A 60 16.51 0.08 -15.11
CA GLY A 60 16.44 -1.25 -15.73
C GLY A 60 16.62 -1.27 -17.25
N ALA A 61 16.94 -0.13 -17.89
CA ALA A 61 17.37 -0.14 -19.29
C ALA A 61 18.63 -1.01 -19.46
N HIS A 62 18.61 -1.89 -20.45
CA HIS A 62 19.75 -2.74 -20.78
C HIS A 62 20.80 -1.94 -21.54
N LEU A 63 22.06 -1.99 -21.10
CA LEU A 63 23.17 -1.24 -21.68
C LEU A 63 23.79 -2.01 -22.84
N ASP A 64 22.98 -2.15 -23.89
CA ASP A 64 23.41 -2.64 -25.19
C ASP A 64 24.12 -1.54 -26.01
N HIS A 65 24.51 -1.87 -27.24
CA HIS A 65 25.22 -0.93 -28.10
C HIS A 65 24.48 0.40 -28.32
N HIS A 66 23.15 0.37 -28.44
CA HIS A 66 22.37 1.58 -28.70
C HIS A 66 22.30 2.46 -27.45
N ASN A 67 21.95 1.88 -26.31
CA ASN A 67 21.86 2.64 -25.07
C ASN A 67 23.24 3.15 -24.60
N LEU A 68 24.32 2.41 -24.85
CA LEU A 68 25.68 2.89 -24.59
C LEU A 68 26.06 4.09 -25.46
N GLN A 69 25.60 4.18 -26.71
CA GLN A 69 25.82 5.38 -27.55
C GLN A 69 25.12 6.61 -26.96
N ILE A 70 23.92 6.44 -26.41
CA ILE A 70 23.20 7.51 -25.73
C ILE A 70 23.98 7.96 -24.49
N VAL A 71 24.44 7.01 -23.67
CA VAL A 71 25.27 7.30 -22.49
C VAL A 71 26.56 8.02 -22.87
N ASP A 72 27.27 7.56 -23.90
CA ASP A 72 28.51 8.16 -24.40
C ASP A 72 28.32 9.60 -24.89
N PHE A 73 27.23 9.86 -25.60
CA PHE A 73 26.87 11.21 -26.04
C PHE A 73 26.71 12.15 -24.84
N HIS A 74 25.93 11.77 -23.83
CA HIS A 74 25.69 12.61 -22.66
C HIS A 74 26.91 12.74 -21.74
N LEU A 75 27.75 11.71 -21.63
CA LEU A 75 29.05 11.80 -20.95
C LEU A 75 29.97 12.80 -21.65
N SER A 76 30.06 12.71 -22.99
CA SER A 76 30.89 13.59 -23.81
C SER A 76 30.41 15.04 -23.80
N ALA A 77 29.09 15.25 -23.71
CA ALA A 77 28.47 16.57 -23.55
C ALA A 77 28.65 17.16 -22.14
N GLY A 78 29.05 16.36 -21.16
CA GLY A 78 29.10 16.76 -19.75
C GLY A 78 27.72 16.86 -19.09
N ASP A 79 26.69 16.27 -19.70
CA ASP A 79 25.32 16.24 -19.19
C ASP A 79 25.16 15.30 -17.98
N ILE A 80 26.04 14.30 -17.89
CA ILE A 80 26.11 13.30 -16.82
C ILE A 80 27.58 13.01 -16.47
N ASN A 81 27.81 12.54 -15.24
CA ASN A 81 29.16 12.15 -14.77
C ASN A 81 29.40 10.64 -14.80
N GLY A 82 28.39 9.85 -15.16
CA GLY A 82 28.42 8.39 -15.11
C GLY A 82 27.02 7.81 -14.93
N ALA A 83 26.95 6.50 -14.81
CA ALA A 83 25.72 5.76 -14.55
C ALA A 83 25.92 4.75 -13.43
N GLU A 84 24.88 4.56 -12.61
CA GLU A 84 24.84 3.44 -11.68
C GLU A 84 24.28 2.21 -12.38
N VAL A 85 25.05 1.13 -12.39
CA VAL A 85 24.75 -0.09 -13.17
C VAL A 85 24.67 -1.31 -12.27
N SER A 86 23.91 -2.31 -12.70
CA SER A 86 23.68 -3.58 -12.00
C SER A 86 23.72 -4.75 -12.98
N ASN A 87 24.25 -5.88 -12.53
CA ASN A 87 24.18 -7.13 -13.28
C ASN A 87 22.80 -7.81 -13.24
N GLN A 88 21.79 -7.18 -12.62
CA GLN A 88 20.41 -7.67 -12.56
C GLN A 88 19.47 -6.58 -13.03
N LYS A 89 18.48 -6.94 -13.86
CA LYS A 89 17.42 -6.01 -14.24
C LYS A 89 16.48 -5.80 -13.05
N ARG A 90 16.34 -4.55 -12.60
CA ARG A 90 15.42 -4.14 -11.52
C ARG A 90 14.69 -2.86 -11.90
N ASP A 91 13.62 -3.01 -12.68
CA ASP A 91 12.73 -1.94 -13.11
C ASP A 91 11.40 -1.89 -12.33
N GLY A 92 11.10 -2.94 -11.55
CA GLY A 92 9.93 -2.97 -10.68
C GLY A 92 10.06 -1.98 -9.51
N ILE A 93 9.05 -1.13 -9.35
CA ILE A 93 8.93 -0.20 -8.22
C ILE A 93 7.99 -0.82 -7.19
N PHE A 94 8.49 -1.01 -5.98
CA PHE A 94 7.66 -1.39 -4.85
C PHE A 94 6.98 -0.14 -4.27
N THR A 95 5.67 -0.20 -4.04
CA THR A 95 4.93 0.81 -3.28
C THR A 95 4.17 0.11 -2.15
N ASP A 96 4.21 0.70 -0.97
CA ASP A 96 3.39 0.30 0.17
C ASP A 96 2.31 1.35 0.51
N GLU A 97 2.18 2.38 -0.33
CA GLU A 97 1.23 3.47 -0.12
C GLU A 97 -0.10 3.17 -0.81
N TYR A 98 -1.09 2.83 0.00
CA TYR A 98 -2.45 2.57 -0.45
C TYR A 98 -3.45 3.36 0.38
N LEU A 99 -4.67 3.46 -0.16
CA LEU A 99 -5.81 3.91 0.62
C LEU A 99 -6.04 2.94 1.78
N THR A 100 -6.46 3.47 2.92
CA THR A 100 -6.83 2.64 4.07
C THR A 100 -7.91 1.64 3.66
N SER A 101 -7.62 0.36 3.86
CA SER A 101 -8.51 -0.76 3.57
C SER A 101 -8.74 -1.61 4.81
N THR A 102 -9.67 -2.55 4.69
CA THR A 102 -9.88 -3.59 5.70
C THR A 102 -9.01 -4.80 5.41
N TRP A 103 -8.34 -5.29 6.44
CA TRP A 103 -7.45 -6.43 6.38
C TRP A 103 -7.92 -7.54 7.32
N CYS A 104 -7.63 -8.78 6.94
CA CYS A 104 -7.74 -9.97 7.79
C CYS A 104 -6.34 -10.55 8.02
N VAL A 105 -5.93 -10.57 9.28
CA VAL A 105 -4.68 -11.18 9.74
C VAL A 105 -5.00 -12.52 10.37
N THR A 106 -4.44 -13.59 9.82
CA THR A 106 -4.55 -14.96 10.34
C THR A 106 -3.33 -15.29 11.19
N ALA A 107 -3.51 -15.44 12.49
CA ALA A 107 -2.47 -15.83 13.43
C ALA A 107 -2.72 -17.21 14.04
N VAL A 108 -1.66 -17.96 14.33
CA VAL A 108 -1.71 -19.16 15.16
C VAL A 108 -1.43 -18.73 16.60
N ILE A 109 -2.46 -18.73 17.43
CA ILE A 109 -2.41 -18.32 18.84
C ILE A 109 -2.86 -19.51 19.68
N GLY A 110 -2.04 -19.97 20.62
CA GLY A 110 -2.33 -21.16 21.41
C GLY A 110 -2.56 -22.42 20.56
N GLY A 111 -1.88 -22.53 19.40
CA GLY A 111 -2.00 -23.65 18.47
C GLY A 111 -3.25 -23.64 17.58
N LYS A 112 -4.11 -22.62 17.66
CA LYS A 112 -5.31 -22.48 16.81
C LYS A 112 -5.17 -21.30 15.86
N LYS A 113 -5.63 -21.48 14.62
CA LYS A 113 -5.76 -20.37 13.67
C LYS A 113 -6.89 -19.45 14.11
N LYS A 114 -6.60 -18.16 14.20
CA LYS A 114 -7.51 -17.09 14.60
C LYS A 114 -7.38 -15.94 13.60
N ASN A 115 -8.51 -15.38 13.22
CA ASN A 115 -8.55 -14.27 12.28
C ASN A 115 -8.87 -12.97 13.02
N VAL A 116 -8.02 -11.98 12.85
CA VAL A 116 -8.17 -10.63 13.41
C VAL A 116 -8.40 -9.66 12.26
N TYR A 117 -9.46 -8.86 12.36
CA TYR A 117 -9.84 -7.88 11.33
C TYR A 117 -9.50 -6.47 11.80
N LEU A 118 -8.97 -5.63 10.91
CA LEU A 118 -8.49 -4.29 11.24
C LEU A 118 -8.45 -3.39 10.01
N TYR A 119 -8.31 -2.08 10.22
CA TYR A 119 -8.03 -1.12 9.14
C TYR A 119 -6.53 -0.84 9.04
N ALA A 120 -5.99 -0.83 7.82
CA ALA A 120 -4.59 -0.46 7.55
C ALA A 120 -4.42 0.06 6.12
N ASN A 121 -3.40 0.89 5.89
CA ASN A 121 -3.03 1.44 4.58
C ASN A 121 -1.91 0.64 3.88
N SER A 122 -1.39 -0.43 4.50
CA SER A 122 -0.44 -1.34 3.86
C SER A 122 -0.44 -2.72 4.56
N VAL A 123 0.13 -3.72 3.88
CA VAL A 123 0.33 -5.06 4.45
C VAL A 123 1.25 -5.05 5.68
N PHE A 124 2.23 -4.14 5.72
CA PHE A 124 3.18 -4.02 6.82
C PHE A 124 2.52 -3.39 8.04
N ILE A 125 1.78 -2.30 7.85
CA ILE A 125 1.02 -1.66 8.92
C ILE A 125 -0.05 -2.61 9.47
N ALA A 126 -0.72 -3.38 8.61
CA ALA A 126 -1.65 -4.41 9.07
C ALA A 126 -0.99 -5.46 9.97
N LEU A 127 0.25 -5.86 9.64
CA LEU A 127 1.02 -6.79 10.44
C LEU A 127 1.43 -6.18 11.78
N GLU A 128 1.88 -4.91 11.79
CA GLU A 128 2.26 -4.18 13.01
C GLU A 128 1.09 -4.03 13.97
N ILE A 129 -0.05 -3.53 13.49
CA ILE A 129 -1.27 -3.36 14.28
C ILE A 129 -1.70 -4.71 14.89
N ALA A 130 -1.74 -5.77 14.06
CA ALA A 130 -2.15 -7.09 14.55
C ALA A 130 -1.16 -7.66 15.55
N LYS A 131 0.15 -7.49 15.34
CA LYS A 131 1.19 -7.93 16.27
C LYS A 131 1.00 -7.26 17.63
N ASP A 132 0.92 -5.93 17.66
CA ASP A 132 0.74 -5.16 18.91
C ASP A 132 -0.53 -5.57 19.64
N TYR A 133 -1.65 -5.63 18.93
CA TYR A 133 -2.91 -6.07 19.51
C TYR A 133 -2.84 -7.49 20.11
N ILE A 134 -2.25 -8.45 19.40
CA ILE A 134 -2.16 -9.84 19.86
C ILE A 134 -1.22 -9.97 21.07
N GLU A 135 -0.09 -9.23 21.08
CA GLU A 135 0.85 -9.20 22.22
C GLU A 135 0.17 -8.74 23.52
N GLN A 136 -0.72 -7.76 23.42
CA GLN A 136 -1.49 -7.25 24.56
C GLN A 136 -2.67 -8.16 24.94
N SER A 137 -3.24 -8.88 23.97
CA SER A 137 -4.51 -9.61 24.15
C SER A 137 -4.34 -11.08 24.55
N TYR A 138 -3.20 -11.71 24.24
CA TYR A 138 -3.02 -13.15 24.46
C TYR A 138 -1.66 -13.48 25.09
N PRO A 139 -1.62 -14.35 26.12
CA PRO A 139 -0.37 -14.82 26.67
C PRO A 139 0.32 -15.84 25.75
N GLY A 140 1.65 -15.85 25.79
CA GLY A 140 2.47 -16.87 25.13
C GLY A 140 2.84 -16.55 23.68
N ARG A 141 3.37 -17.54 22.97
CA ARG A 141 3.85 -17.37 21.60
C ARG A 141 2.68 -17.41 20.61
N PHE A 142 2.75 -16.54 19.62
CA PHE A 142 1.92 -16.60 18.43
C PHE A 142 2.78 -16.42 17.17
N GLY A 143 2.21 -16.74 16.02
CA GLY A 143 2.83 -16.47 14.73
C GLY A 143 1.77 -16.07 13.71
N VAL A 144 2.03 -14.99 12.95
CA VAL A 144 1.18 -14.60 11.83
C VAL A 144 1.47 -15.52 10.64
N THR A 145 0.40 -16.03 10.02
CA THR A 145 0.47 -17.01 8.91
C THR A 145 -0.19 -16.53 7.63
N GLY A 146 -0.92 -15.41 7.68
CA GLY A 146 -1.51 -14.78 6.51
C GLY A 146 -1.98 -13.37 6.82
N VAL A 147 -1.85 -12.49 5.83
CA VAL A 147 -2.37 -11.12 5.85
C VAL A 147 -3.07 -10.93 4.52
N LYS A 148 -4.37 -10.64 4.55
CA LYS A 148 -5.21 -10.57 3.35
C LYS A 148 -6.03 -9.28 3.35
N GLU A 149 -5.87 -8.48 2.30
CA GLU A 149 -6.76 -7.34 2.04
C GLU A 149 -8.16 -7.82 1.61
N LEU A 150 -9.20 -7.12 2.07
CA LEU A 150 -10.60 -7.44 1.81
C LEU A 150 -11.28 -6.41 0.90
N ASN A 151 -10.56 -5.84 -0.07
CA ASN A 151 -11.08 -4.96 -1.12
C ASN A 151 -11.99 -3.84 -0.58
N ASN A 152 -11.53 -3.10 0.45
CA ASN A 152 -12.28 -2.01 1.08
C ASN A 152 -13.64 -2.42 1.68
N ALA A 153 -13.76 -3.67 2.15
CA ALA A 153 -14.87 -4.07 3.01
C ALA A 153 -15.00 -3.08 4.19
N ILE A 154 -16.21 -2.78 4.64
CA ILE A 154 -16.44 -1.89 5.78
C ILE A 154 -16.70 -2.74 7.03
N LEU A 155 -15.87 -2.54 8.07
CA LEU A 155 -16.10 -3.09 9.39
C LEU A 155 -17.13 -2.23 10.14
N ILE A 156 -18.24 -2.85 10.55
CA ILE A 156 -19.23 -2.24 11.45
C ILE A 156 -19.01 -2.83 12.85
N THR A 157 -18.30 -2.09 13.70
CA THR A 157 -17.88 -2.52 15.05
C THR A 157 -18.83 -2.13 16.17
N ASN A 158 -19.61 -1.06 15.99
CA ASN A 158 -20.39 -0.41 17.06
C ASN A 158 -21.86 -0.85 17.09
N VAL A 159 -22.13 -2.15 16.96
CA VAL A 159 -23.51 -2.65 17.07
C VAL A 159 -23.73 -3.26 18.44
N SER A 160 -24.21 -2.44 19.38
CA SER A 160 -24.74 -2.88 20.67
C SER A 160 -26.00 -3.71 20.42
N GLN A 161 -26.04 -4.95 20.92
CA GLN A 161 -27.28 -5.73 20.96
C GLN A 161 -27.55 -6.22 22.38
N GLU A 162 -28.72 -5.88 22.91
CA GLU A 162 -29.24 -6.39 24.19
C GLU A 162 -29.99 -7.73 24.00
N ASN A 163 -29.50 -8.62 23.14
CA ASN A 163 -30.21 -9.86 22.78
C ASN A 163 -29.46 -11.11 23.24
N ALA A 164 -30.22 -12.09 23.76
CA ALA A 164 -29.72 -13.35 24.34
C ALA A 164 -29.20 -14.40 23.32
N GLY A 165 -29.09 -14.06 22.04
CA GLY A 165 -28.66 -14.97 20.98
C GLY A 165 -27.14 -14.96 20.73
N GLU A 166 -26.61 -16.05 20.18
CA GLU A 166 -25.20 -16.15 19.81
C GLU A 166 -24.90 -15.27 18.58
N LEU A 167 -24.24 -14.13 18.80
CA LEU A 167 -23.80 -13.24 17.73
C LEU A 167 -22.66 -13.86 16.92
N LYS A 168 -22.74 -13.74 15.59
CA LYS A 168 -21.71 -14.19 14.66
C LYS A 168 -21.24 -13.03 13.79
N PHE A 169 -20.03 -13.15 13.25
CA PHE A 169 -19.55 -12.22 12.25
C PHE A 169 -19.98 -12.68 10.86
N TYR A 170 -20.70 -11.81 10.17
CA TYR A 170 -21.14 -12.00 8.80
C TYR A 170 -20.33 -11.09 7.89
N MET A 171 -19.80 -11.67 6.81
CA MET A 171 -19.36 -10.93 5.64
C MET A 171 -20.56 -10.87 4.68
N ILE A 172 -21.09 -9.67 4.49
CA ILE A 172 -22.32 -9.41 3.75
C ILE A 172 -21.96 -8.55 2.54
N GLU A 173 -22.33 -9.02 1.36
CA GLU A 173 -22.29 -8.22 0.14
C GLU A 173 -23.69 -7.69 -0.14
N VAL A 174 -23.80 -6.38 -0.26
CA VAL A 174 -25.03 -5.71 -0.67
C VAL A 174 -24.80 -4.92 -1.95
N GLU A 175 -25.82 -4.88 -2.79
CA GLU A 175 -25.94 -3.94 -3.88
C GLU A 175 -26.66 -2.69 -3.34
N ILE A 176 -26.06 -1.52 -3.59
CA ILE A 176 -26.57 -0.21 -3.16
C ILE A 176 -27.01 0.52 -4.43
N GLU A 177 -28.32 0.70 -4.57
CA GLU A 177 -28.92 1.46 -5.67
C GLU A 177 -29.30 2.85 -5.20
N LYS A 178 -28.76 3.89 -5.84
CA LYS A 178 -29.02 5.29 -5.52
C LYS A 178 -28.79 6.18 -6.76
N ASP A 179 -29.68 7.12 -7.01
CA ASP A 179 -29.58 8.08 -8.13
C ASP A 179 -29.31 7.44 -9.51
N ASN A 180 -30.02 6.35 -9.81
CA ASN A 180 -29.84 5.51 -11.02
C ASN A 180 -28.44 4.89 -11.18
N HIS A 181 -27.63 4.87 -10.13
CA HIS A 181 -26.38 4.13 -10.07
C HIS A 181 -26.51 2.96 -9.10
N SER A 182 -25.87 1.86 -9.44
CA SER A 182 -25.76 0.68 -8.57
C SER A 182 -24.30 0.33 -8.39
N TYR A 183 -23.92 -0.03 -7.16
CA TYR A 183 -22.60 -0.56 -6.85
C TYR A 183 -22.66 -1.56 -5.71
N ASN A 184 -21.78 -2.57 -5.78
CA ASN A 184 -21.66 -3.56 -4.72
C ASN A 184 -20.70 -3.10 -3.64
N ARG A 185 -21.01 -3.45 -2.39
CA ARG A 185 -20.13 -3.18 -1.26
C ARG A 185 -20.19 -4.33 -0.25
N ILE A 186 -19.02 -4.64 0.30
CA ILE A 186 -18.87 -5.68 1.31
C ILE A 186 -18.82 -5.03 2.69
N PHE A 187 -19.54 -5.62 3.63
CA PHE A 187 -19.56 -5.24 5.03
C PHE A 187 -19.23 -6.44 5.89
N ILE A 188 -18.53 -6.20 7.00
CA ILE A 188 -18.30 -7.18 8.05
C ILE A 188 -19.03 -6.70 9.28
N VAL A 189 -20.01 -7.47 9.72
CA VAL A 189 -20.98 -7.05 10.73
C VAL A 189 -21.14 -8.16 11.76
N ARG A 190 -21.17 -7.79 13.04
CA ARG A 190 -21.56 -8.69 14.13
C ARG A 190 -23.08 -8.69 14.25
N ALA A 191 -23.72 -9.81 13.92
CA ALA A 191 -25.18 -9.92 13.87
C ALA A 191 -25.67 -11.32 14.29
N LEU A 192 -26.98 -11.42 14.61
CA LEU A 192 -27.63 -12.71 14.91
C LEU A 192 -27.87 -13.54 13.65
N ASN A 193 -28.16 -12.88 12.53
CA ASN A 193 -28.44 -13.48 11.23
C ASN A 193 -28.19 -12.43 10.12
N ALA A 194 -28.31 -12.87 8.85
CA ALA A 194 -28.07 -12.03 7.68
C ALA A 194 -29.04 -10.83 7.60
N GLU A 195 -30.32 -11.02 7.94
CA GLU A 195 -31.33 -9.94 7.90
C GLU A 195 -31.03 -8.85 8.93
N ASN A 196 -30.68 -9.23 10.16
CA ASN A 196 -30.22 -8.27 11.16
C ASN A 196 -28.93 -7.57 10.72
N GLY A 197 -28.01 -8.31 10.10
CA GLY A 197 -26.81 -7.73 9.50
C GLY A 197 -27.12 -6.68 8.44
N LYS A 198 -28.05 -6.97 7.52
CA LYS A 198 -28.52 -6.03 6.49
C LYS A 198 -29.13 -4.78 7.12
N ALA A 199 -29.97 -4.92 8.15
CA ALA A 199 -30.56 -3.79 8.86
C ALA A 199 -29.50 -2.88 9.51
N PHE A 200 -28.41 -3.44 10.05
CA PHE A 200 -27.30 -2.61 10.57
C PHE A 200 -26.53 -1.89 9.47
N ILE A 201 -26.37 -2.53 8.31
CA ILE A 201 -25.75 -1.90 7.13
C ILE A 201 -26.61 -0.73 6.65
N GLU A 202 -27.93 -0.92 6.59
CA GLU A 202 -28.89 0.13 6.24
C GLU A 202 -28.78 1.32 7.19
N ALA A 203 -28.86 1.09 8.50
CA ALA A 203 -28.73 2.13 9.51
C ALA A 203 -27.37 2.86 9.42
N PHE A 204 -26.28 2.12 9.19
CA PHE A 204 -24.95 2.70 9.01
C PHE A 204 -24.87 3.60 7.78
N LEU A 205 -25.42 3.14 6.64
CA LEU A 205 -25.41 3.91 5.38
C LEU A 205 -26.29 5.14 5.47
N THR A 206 -27.47 5.06 6.07
CA THR A 206 -28.33 6.22 6.32
C THR A 206 -27.58 7.29 7.10
N HIS A 207 -26.95 6.92 8.21
CA HIS A 207 -26.19 7.88 9.01
C HIS A 207 -24.99 8.48 8.25
N LYS A 208 -24.31 7.66 7.43
CA LYS A 208 -23.19 8.12 6.61
C LYS A 208 -23.65 9.13 5.56
N PHE A 209 -24.72 8.85 4.83
CA PHE A 209 -25.26 9.75 3.80
C PHE A 209 -25.79 11.05 4.41
N GLU A 210 -26.41 11.00 5.58
CA GLU A 210 -26.80 12.20 6.34
C GLU A 210 -25.60 13.10 6.67
N GLN A 211 -24.48 12.51 7.11
CA GLN A 211 -23.24 13.27 7.36
C GLN A 211 -22.65 13.89 6.09
N ASP A 212 -22.81 13.21 4.95
CA ASP A 212 -22.36 13.67 3.64
C ASP A 212 -23.33 14.72 3.01
N ASN A 213 -24.37 15.16 3.73
CA ASN A 213 -25.46 16.03 3.27
C ASN A 213 -26.21 15.46 2.05
N ASP A 214 -26.31 14.14 1.97
CA ASP A 214 -26.95 13.42 0.88
C ASP A 214 -28.24 12.74 1.39
N SER A 215 -29.37 13.40 1.19
CA SER A 215 -30.69 12.94 1.65
C SER A 215 -31.45 12.07 0.63
N ASN A 216 -30.84 11.72 -0.51
CA ASN A 216 -31.50 10.93 -1.53
C ASN A 216 -31.78 9.50 -1.03
N GLU A 217 -32.95 8.98 -1.37
CA GLU A 217 -33.34 7.61 -1.03
C GLU A 217 -32.42 6.60 -1.72
N PHE A 218 -32.12 5.51 -1.04
CA PHE A 218 -31.32 4.41 -1.58
C PHE A 218 -32.02 3.09 -1.28
N HIS A 219 -31.78 2.09 -2.14
CA HIS A 219 -32.25 0.74 -1.95
C HIS A 219 -31.09 -0.21 -1.69
N LEU A 220 -31.29 -1.16 -0.77
CA LEU A 220 -30.32 -2.21 -0.47
C LEU A 220 -30.84 -3.58 -0.88
N THR A 221 -30.10 -4.25 -1.76
CA THR A 221 -30.35 -5.64 -2.14
C THR A 221 -29.25 -6.53 -1.56
N LEU A 222 -29.64 -7.58 -0.82
CA LEU A 222 -28.70 -8.54 -0.26
C LEU A 222 -28.21 -9.48 -1.36
N GLN A 223 -26.93 -9.44 -1.69
CA GLN A 223 -26.32 -10.28 -2.72
C GLN A 223 -25.77 -11.58 -2.12
N SER A 224 -25.04 -11.47 -1.00
CA SER A 224 -24.56 -12.64 -0.27
C SER A 224 -24.38 -12.37 1.22
N ALA A 225 -24.46 -13.42 2.03
CA ALA A 225 -24.15 -13.35 3.46
C ALA A 225 -23.46 -14.64 3.91
N LYS A 226 -22.25 -14.52 4.44
CA LYS A 226 -21.45 -15.66 4.89
C LYS A 226 -20.96 -15.45 6.31
N VAL A 227 -21.18 -16.45 7.18
CA VAL A 227 -20.52 -16.50 8.49
C VAL A 227 -19.02 -16.68 8.30
N ILE A 228 -18.23 -15.80 8.89
CA ILE A 228 -16.77 -15.82 8.81
C ILE A 228 -16.16 -16.11 10.19
N PRO A 229 -15.04 -16.86 10.25
CA PRO A 229 -14.27 -16.97 11.48
C PRO A 229 -13.66 -15.60 11.79
N CYS A 230 -13.97 -15.08 12.96
CA CYS A 230 -13.47 -13.80 13.46
C CYS A 230 -13.23 -13.96 14.96
N GLU A 231 -11.96 -13.86 15.34
CA GLU A 231 -11.56 -13.83 16.74
C GLU A 231 -11.78 -12.43 17.31
N ALA A 232 -11.34 -11.41 16.58
CA ALA A 232 -11.39 -10.02 17.02
C ALA A 232 -11.51 -9.07 15.84
N VAL A 233 -12.15 -7.94 16.09
CA VAL A 233 -12.07 -6.75 15.24
C VAL A 233 -11.37 -5.67 16.05
N ILE A 234 -10.23 -5.19 15.55
CA ILE A 234 -9.45 -4.13 16.20
C ILE A 234 -10.15 -2.81 15.95
N ASP A 235 -10.30 -2.02 17.01
CA ASP A 235 -10.98 -0.74 16.96
C ASP A 235 -10.29 0.25 16.01
N SER A 236 -11.07 1.08 15.32
CA SER A 236 -10.53 2.05 14.37
C SER A 236 -9.65 3.11 15.05
N SER A 237 -9.93 3.48 16.30
CA SER A 237 -9.10 4.43 17.06
C SER A 237 -7.73 3.84 17.42
N PHE A 238 -7.64 2.52 17.61
CA PHE A 238 -6.37 1.83 17.78
C PHE A 238 -5.60 1.81 16.46
N CYS A 239 -6.26 1.43 15.36
CA CYS A 239 -5.64 1.38 14.04
C CYS A 239 -5.10 2.76 13.61
N ALA A 240 -5.84 3.84 13.88
CA ALA A 240 -5.47 5.21 13.52
C ALA A 240 -4.09 5.63 14.07
N LYS A 241 -3.67 5.12 15.24
CA LYS A 241 -2.35 5.42 15.83
C LYS A 241 -1.16 4.95 14.99
N TYR A 242 -1.40 4.07 14.04
CA TYR A 242 -0.40 3.53 13.12
C TYR A 242 -0.47 4.17 11.73
N LEU A 243 -1.56 4.86 11.40
CA LEU A 243 -1.75 5.50 10.09
C LEU A 243 -1.12 6.89 10.03
N ASP A 244 -1.02 7.58 11.18
CA ASP A 244 -0.54 8.96 11.31
C ASP A 244 0.98 9.07 11.57
N GLN A 245 1.72 7.97 11.62
CA GLN A 245 3.17 8.04 11.81
C GLN A 245 3.84 8.54 10.53
N GLU A 246 4.13 9.85 10.49
CA GLU A 246 4.98 10.48 9.48
C GLU A 246 6.25 9.63 9.30
N LYS A 247 6.42 9.07 8.09
CA LYS A 247 7.72 8.51 7.69
C LYS A 247 8.72 9.66 7.81
N THR A 248 9.64 9.60 8.78
CA THR A 248 10.77 10.53 8.84
C THR A 248 11.58 10.35 7.57
N THR A 249 11.36 11.23 6.60
CA THR A 249 12.18 11.31 5.39
C THR A 249 13.54 11.84 5.83
N ASP A 250 14.55 10.97 5.86
CA ASP A 250 15.91 11.47 5.97
C ASP A 250 16.25 12.23 4.66
N SER A 251 17.06 13.27 4.80
CA SER A 251 17.42 14.28 3.79
C SER A 251 18.01 13.77 2.46
N HIS A 252 18.08 12.45 2.27
CA HIS A 252 18.69 11.78 1.12
C HIS A 252 17.74 10.83 0.37
N GLY A 253 16.45 10.76 0.72
CA GLY A 253 15.46 10.01 -0.06
C GLY A 253 15.67 8.48 -0.09
N GLU A 254 16.39 7.92 0.88
CA GLU A 254 16.52 6.47 1.03
C GLU A 254 15.61 5.96 2.16
N THR A 255 14.67 5.07 1.83
CA THR A 255 13.88 4.30 2.80
C THR A 255 14.74 3.16 3.35
N HIS A 256 15.24 3.31 4.57
CA HIS A 256 15.82 2.18 5.30
C HIS A 256 14.72 1.41 6.02
N GLN A 257 14.42 0.20 5.54
CA GLN A 257 13.63 -0.78 6.28
C GLN A 257 14.49 -1.30 7.45
N SER A 258 14.11 -0.98 8.68
CA SER A 258 14.70 -1.59 9.89
C SER A 258 14.43 -3.09 9.84
N LEU A 259 15.47 -3.88 9.60
CA LEU A 259 15.43 -5.34 9.68
C LEU A 259 15.37 -5.77 11.14
N TYR A 260 14.15 -5.96 11.66
CA TYR A 260 13.85 -6.94 12.72
C TYR A 260 12.47 -7.55 12.50
#